data_AF-A0A345QAG1-F1
#
_entry.id   AF-A0A345QAG1-F1
#
_cell.length_a   1.000
_cell.length_b   1.000
_cell.length_c   1.000
_cell.angle_alpha   90.00
_cell.angle_beta   90.00
_cell.angle_gamma   90.00
#
_symmetry.space_group_name_H-M   'P 1'
#
loop_
_entity.id
_entity.type
_entity.pdbx_description
1 polymer ?
#
loop_
_entity_poly.entity_id
_entity_poly.type
_entity_poly.pdbx_seq_one_letter_code
_entity_poly.pdbx_strand_id
1 'polypeptide(L)'
;MRMMRMANLGIWVFVPAFMAFSAHAQTQEMPSGQTPLSVIDWLGTQGPATTGQLPSQIPEGQQSTEPPVTKSGTPPVVTVAPLGEGSPREIGLVPTAVTGLPTDIWAGSDADQIIKKIKDLADPTLPAAQALLYTVLLAEAQAPRGGVAAGDALALARVEKLVTLGALDPALSLIEQAGVTTSPDHFDLWMQISLLNGTEDRACATLAGAPHLTRDYGTRIFCAARAGNWDNAALTFGSAQALGLMSDEKLDLIDRFLNPDAYEGAPPLRAPRKMDPLSFRLFETIGEPLPTGNLARPYAVADLRDVAGWKAQLEAAERLTRLGALPDNRLLGLYTDRQAAASGGIWDRVSALQRFETALNTGSAEAVAKTLPTVWAAMHEAGLEVSFATLFADPLAQIPLTGRAADIAFEIALLSPAYEVASVNAQQKSLLTAIGIGEMPEKAPDDVMERAVFEAFTTATPRADLIAGTRQKRLGESILILLDLLHDGAGGDAGALRDALATLRALGLEDTARRLALQTLLLER
;
A
#
# COMPACT_ATOMS: atom_id res chain seq x y z
N MET A 1 64.28 -12.63 -3.36
CA MET A 1 65.10 -11.51 -2.84
C MET A 1 64.11 -10.51 -2.24
N ARG A 2 63.92 -10.24 -0.94
CA ARG A 2 64.53 -10.48 0.39
C ARG A 2 63.31 -10.68 1.33
N MET A 3 63.19 -11.75 2.13
CA MET A 3 63.56 -11.85 3.57
C MET A 3 63.17 -10.62 4.43
N MET A 4 62.71 -10.67 5.69
CA MET A 4 62.34 -11.69 6.70
C MET A 4 62.06 -10.92 8.03
N ARG A 5 61.45 -11.59 9.03
CA ARG A 5 61.39 -11.31 10.50
C ARG A 5 60.10 -10.66 11.03
N MET A 6 59.28 -11.36 11.83
CA MET A 6 59.39 -11.84 13.23
C MET A 6 58.94 -10.78 14.27
N ALA A 7 57.93 -11.12 15.10
CA ALA A 7 57.98 -10.94 16.57
C ALA A 7 56.79 -11.65 17.27
N ASN A 8 57.15 -12.43 18.30
CA ASN A 8 56.33 -13.09 19.32
C ASN A 8 55.90 -12.11 20.43
N LEU A 9 54.87 -12.52 21.21
CA LEU A 9 54.63 -12.40 22.68
C LEU A 9 53.13 -12.10 22.90
N GLY A 10 52.39 -12.66 23.86
CA GLY A 10 52.70 -13.54 24.97
C GLY A 10 51.41 -13.78 25.77
N ILE A 11 51.31 -14.98 26.32
CA ILE A 11 50.22 -15.53 27.13
C ILE A 11 50.16 -14.85 28.50
N TRP A 12 48.96 -14.51 28.99
CA TRP A 12 48.67 -14.40 30.43
C TRP A 12 47.35 -15.09 30.77
N VAL A 13 47.48 -16.16 31.54
CA VAL A 13 46.44 -16.90 32.26
C VAL A 13 46.17 -16.17 33.57
N PHE A 14 44.91 -15.94 33.92
CA PHE A 14 44.52 -15.74 35.32
C PHE A 14 43.18 -16.42 35.62
N VAL A 15 43.25 -17.33 36.60
CA VAL A 15 42.18 -18.08 37.25
C VAL A 15 41.66 -17.25 38.43
N PRO A 16 40.36 -17.34 38.76
CA PRO A 16 39.96 -17.68 40.13
C PRO A 16 38.84 -18.74 40.13
N ALA A 17 39.05 -19.92 40.70
CA ALA A 17 38.87 -20.25 42.12
C ALA A 17 37.39 -20.32 42.55
N PHE A 18 36.90 -21.56 42.52
CA PHE A 18 35.66 -22.06 43.13
C PHE A 18 35.60 -21.76 44.64
N MET A 19 34.46 -21.28 45.12
CA MET A 19 33.98 -21.56 46.48
C MET A 19 32.60 -22.21 46.42
N ALA A 20 32.53 -23.41 46.96
CA ALA A 20 31.32 -24.17 47.19
C ALA A 20 30.62 -23.64 48.45
N PHE A 21 29.31 -23.43 48.36
CA PHE A 21 28.45 -23.31 49.54
C PHE A 21 27.29 -24.32 49.42
N SER A 22 27.23 -25.20 50.40
CA SER A 22 26.26 -26.26 50.57
C SER A 22 24.88 -25.67 50.92
N ALA A 23 23.84 -26.01 50.14
CA ALA A 23 22.46 -25.73 50.51
C ALA A 23 21.86 -26.98 51.20
N HIS A 24 21.60 -26.87 52.50
CA HIS A 24 20.74 -27.79 53.23
C HIS A 24 19.27 -27.41 52.99
N ALA A 25 18.46 -28.39 52.63
CA ALA A 25 17.01 -28.29 52.58
C ALA A 25 16.44 -28.25 54.01
N GLN A 26 15.58 -27.27 54.30
CA GLN A 26 14.57 -27.35 55.36
C GLN A 26 13.25 -26.80 54.83
N THR A 27 12.20 -27.60 55.02
CA THR A 27 10.81 -27.37 54.66
C THR A 27 10.07 -26.56 55.73
N GLN A 28 9.11 -25.76 55.24
CA GLN A 28 7.83 -25.32 55.83
C GLN A 28 7.82 -24.31 57.00
N GLU A 29 7.18 -23.15 56.75
CA GLU A 29 5.87 -22.79 57.30
C GLU A 29 5.32 -21.50 56.62
N MET A 30 4.04 -21.52 56.23
CA MET A 30 3.30 -20.32 55.80
C MET A 30 2.57 -19.70 56.99
N PRO A 31 2.55 -18.37 57.11
CA PRO A 31 1.43 -17.64 57.65
C PRO A 31 0.72 -16.82 56.56
N SER A 32 -0.60 -16.97 56.58
CA SER A 32 -1.59 -16.19 55.87
C SER A 32 -1.54 -14.68 56.20
N GLY A 33 -1.77 -13.85 55.17
CA GLY A 33 -2.40 -12.54 55.33
C GLY A 33 -1.46 -11.34 55.23
N GLN A 34 -1.11 -10.95 53.99
CA GLN A 34 -0.71 -9.57 53.71
C GLN A 34 -1.45 -9.07 52.46
N THR A 35 -2.35 -8.12 52.71
CA THR A 35 -3.00 -7.24 51.74
C THR A 35 -1.94 -6.52 50.89
N PRO A 36 -2.13 -6.36 49.57
CA PRO A 36 -1.20 -5.59 48.76
C PRO A 36 -1.21 -4.12 49.22
N LEU A 37 -0.01 -3.56 49.42
CA LEU A 37 0.21 -2.17 49.81
C LEU A 37 -0.39 -1.23 48.73
N SER A 38 -1.54 -0.63 49.02
CA SER A 38 -2.09 0.46 48.21
C SER A 38 -1.36 1.75 48.55
N VAL A 39 -0.70 2.36 47.55
CA VAL A 39 0.11 3.59 47.66
C VAL A 39 -0.74 4.87 47.84
N ILE A 40 -2.06 4.74 48.00
CA ILE A 40 -2.98 5.89 48.11
C ILE A 40 -3.86 5.72 49.36
N ASP A 41 -3.58 6.52 50.37
CA ASP A 41 -4.14 6.48 51.74
C ASP A 41 -5.65 6.80 51.83
N TRP A 42 -6.26 7.34 50.76
CA TRP A 42 -7.68 7.73 50.76
C TRP A 42 -8.64 6.63 50.26
N LEU A 43 -8.13 5.54 49.66
CA LEU A 43 -8.95 4.43 49.15
C LEU A 43 -9.34 3.41 50.23
N GLY A 44 -8.79 3.52 51.45
CA GLY A 44 -9.01 2.59 52.55
C GLY A 44 -10.17 2.91 53.49
N THR A 45 -10.87 4.03 53.32
CA THR A 45 -11.91 4.50 54.25
C THR A 45 -13.29 4.54 53.61
N GLN A 46 -13.89 3.36 53.41
CA GLN A 46 -15.34 3.23 53.39
C GLN A 46 -15.72 2.16 54.42
N GLY A 47 -16.02 2.62 55.63
CA GLY A 47 -16.55 1.77 56.69
C GLY A 47 -17.92 1.20 56.30
N PRO A 48 -18.33 0.04 56.85
CA PRO A 48 -19.61 -0.57 56.53
C PRO A 48 -20.76 0.38 56.95
N ALA A 49 -21.56 0.80 55.97
CA ALA A 49 -22.77 1.54 56.23
C ALA A 49 -23.75 0.68 57.04
N THR A 50 -23.88 1.01 58.33
CA THR A 50 -24.93 0.56 59.23
C THR A 50 -26.30 0.84 58.62
N THR A 51 -27.12 -0.20 58.46
CA THR A 51 -28.54 -0.12 58.15
C THR A 51 -29.29 0.55 59.30
N GLY A 52 -29.40 1.88 59.25
CA GLY A 52 -30.30 2.65 60.10
C GLY A 52 -31.67 2.76 59.44
N GLN A 53 -32.68 2.09 60.02
CA GLN A 53 -34.09 2.36 59.72
C GLN A 53 -34.41 3.82 60.12
N LEU A 54 -34.82 4.65 59.16
CA LEU A 54 -35.41 5.95 59.46
C LEU A 54 -36.95 5.88 59.41
N PRO A 55 -37.64 6.55 60.34
CA PRO A 55 -39.09 6.54 60.44
C PRO A 55 -39.76 7.37 59.33
N SER A 56 -40.78 6.78 58.72
CA SER A 56 -41.67 7.43 57.77
C SER A 56 -42.57 8.43 58.51
N GLN A 57 -42.31 9.73 58.37
CA GLN A 57 -43.30 10.82 58.47
C GLN A 57 -42.62 12.16 58.16
N ILE A 58 -42.80 12.67 56.94
CA ILE A 58 -42.56 14.09 56.60
C ILE A 58 -43.94 14.75 56.45
N PRO A 59 -44.24 15.82 57.20
CA PRO A 59 -45.47 16.59 57.05
C PRO A 59 -45.58 17.26 55.67
N GLU A 60 -46.76 17.20 55.06
CA GLU A 60 -47.10 17.97 53.86
C GLU A 60 -46.97 19.48 54.11
N GLY A 61 -46.26 20.18 53.22
CA GLY A 61 -46.36 21.63 53.09
C GLY A 61 -45.04 22.37 52.90
N GLN A 62 -44.51 22.37 51.68
CA GLN A 62 -43.93 23.55 51.01
C GLN A 62 -43.37 23.10 49.64
N GLN A 63 -44.20 23.21 48.60
CA GLN A 63 -43.75 23.05 47.23
C GLN A 63 -43.02 24.33 46.80
N SER A 64 -41.69 24.31 46.85
CA SER A 64 -40.86 25.29 46.15
C SER A 64 -41.06 25.10 44.64
N THR A 65 -41.61 26.11 43.98
CA THR A 65 -41.77 26.14 42.51
C THR A 65 -40.48 26.64 41.86
N GLU A 66 -39.49 25.76 41.73
CA GLU A 66 -38.33 26.01 40.89
C GLU A 66 -38.61 25.54 39.45
N PRO A 67 -38.31 26.35 38.42
CA PRO A 67 -38.51 25.93 37.03
C PRO A 67 -37.61 24.74 36.66
N PRO A 68 -38.08 23.84 35.79
CA PRO A 68 -37.35 22.63 35.43
C PRO A 68 -36.02 22.97 34.72
N VAL A 69 -34.90 22.50 35.29
CA VAL A 69 -33.54 22.67 34.75
C VAL A 69 -33.23 21.75 33.56
N THR A 70 -34.16 20.89 33.14
CA THR A 70 -34.00 19.98 31.99
C THR A 70 -35.25 19.94 31.11
N LYS A 71 -35.06 19.93 29.79
CA LYS A 71 -36.15 19.89 28.79
C LYS A 71 -36.60 18.46 28.43
N SER A 72 -35.83 17.43 28.78
CA SER A 72 -36.23 16.01 28.69
C SER A 72 -35.36 15.16 29.62
N GLY A 73 -35.94 14.13 30.25
CA GLY A 73 -35.23 13.12 31.04
C GLY A 73 -34.89 11.85 30.25
N THR A 74 -34.90 11.92 28.91
CA THR A 74 -34.63 10.77 28.05
C THR A 74 -33.13 10.45 28.12
N PRO A 75 -32.72 9.25 28.59
CA PRO A 75 -31.31 8.90 28.59
C PRO A 75 -30.77 8.88 27.16
N PRO A 76 -29.54 9.36 26.91
CA PRO A 76 -28.91 9.22 25.61
C PRO A 76 -28.88 7.75 25.21
N VAL A 77 -28.99 7.45 23.91
CA VAL A 77 -28.85 6.09 23.40
C VAL A 77 -27.45 5.60 23.76
N VAL A 78 -27.37 4.71 24.75
CA VAL A 78 -26.12 4.08 25.18
C VAL A 78 -25.86 2.91 24.24
N THR A 79 -24.95 3.09 23.29
CA THR A 79 -24.40 1.99 22.49
C THR A 79 -23.42 1.23 23.39
N VAL A 80 -23.76 0.00 23.76
CA VAL A 80 -22.85 -0.89 24.48
C VAL A 80 -21.96 -1.62 23.48
N ALA A 81 -20.65 -1.41 23.56
CA ALA A 81 -19.65 -2.26 22.93
C ALA A 81 -19.17 -3.31 23.96
N PRO A 82 -19.09 -4.60 23.60
CA PRO A 82 -18.60 -5.63 24.52
C PRO A 82 -17.15 -5.33 24.95
N LEU A 83 -16.89 -5.45 26.25
CA LEU A 83 -15.59 -5.17 26.92
C LEU A 83 -14.43 -6.13 26.55
N GLY A 84 -14.49 -6.78 25.39
CA GLY A 84 -13.45 -7.69 24.88
C GLY A 84 -12.85 -7.26 23.54
N GLU A 85 -13.48 -6.34 22.82
CA GLU A 85 -12.89 -5.74 21.62
C GLU A 85 -12.05 -4.54 22.07
N GLY A 86 -10.76 -4.53 21.73
CA GLY A 86 -9.92 -3.35 21.93
C GLY A 86 -10.57 -2.10 21.31
N SER A 87 -10.14 -0.91 21.73
CA SER A 87 -10.57 0.35 21.11
C SER A 87 -10.54 0.25 19.58
N PRO A 88 -11.54 0.80 18.85
CA PRO A 88 -11.56 0.74 17.39
C PRO A 88 -10.21 1.15 16.82
N ARG A 89 -9.51 0.20 16.21
CA ARG A 89 -8.17 0.42 15.67
C ARG A 89 -8.30 1.20 14.36
N GLU A 90 -7.59 2.32 14.26
CA GLU A 90 -7.41 2.98 12.97
C GLU A 90 -6.33 2.20 12.20
N ILE A 91 -6.67 1.79 10.97
CA ILE A 91 -5.79 0.98 10.11
C ILE A 91 -5.48 1.79 8.85
N GLY A 92 -4.19 2.06 8.62
CA GLY A 92 -3.68 2.72 7.43
C GLY A 92 -2.30 3.33 7.65
N LEU A 93 -1.54 3.47 6.58
CA LEU A 93 -0.13 3.88 6.62
C LEU A 93 0.05 5.39 6.54
N VAL A 94 -0.93 6.11 6.00
CA VAL A 94 -0.81 7.53 5.68
C VAL A 94 -1.86 8.34 6.44
N PRO A 95 -1.43 9.26 7.34
CA PRO A 95 -2.35 10.00 8.20
C PRO A 95 -3.10 11.10 7.43
N THR A 96 -4.20 11.61 8.00
CA THR A 96 -5.01 12.71 7.46
C THR A 96 -4.20 13.95 7.10
N ALA A 97 -3.12 14.26 7.85
CA ALA A 97 -2.28 15.42 7.56
C ALA A 97 -1.57 15.35 6.20
N VAL A 98 -1.39 14.14 5.64
CA VAL A 98 -0.76 13.92 4.34
C VAL A 98 -1.81 13.65 3.27
N THR A 99 -2.82 12.83 3.55
CA THR A 99 -3.86 12.48 2.56
C THR A 99 -4.91 13.56 2.36
N GLY A 100 -5.13 14.43 3.36
CA GLY A 100 -6.28 15.33 3.43
C GLY A 100 -7.62 14.61 3.70
N LEU A 101 -7.61 13.28 3.86
CA LEU A 101 -8.83 12.48 4.09
C LEU A 101 -9.09 12.29 5.59
N PRO A 102 -10.31 12.55 6.10
CA PRO A 102 -10.64 12.35 7.51
C PRO A 102 -10.64 10.86 7.87
N THR A 103 -10.34 10.53 9.13
CA THR A 103 -10.27 9.12 9.56
C THR A 103 -11.62 8.39 9.50
N ASP A 104 -12.74 9.10 9.40
CA ASP A 104 -14.08 8.50 9.31
C ASP A 104 -14.58 8.27 7.87
N ILE A 105 -13.68 8.23 6.87
CA ILE A 105 -14.03 8.02 5.44
C ILE A 105 -14.90 6.79 5.15
N TRP A 106 -14.82 5.75 5.99
CA TRP A 106 -15.59 4.51 5.85
C TRP A 106 -16.68 4.34 6.90
N ALA A 107 -16.73 5.19 7.94
CA ALA A 107 -17.47 4.92 9.18
C ALA A 107 -18.98 4.69 8.97
N GLY A 108 -19.57 5.35 7.96
CA GLY A 108 -20.98 5.17 7.61
C GLY A 108 -21.25 4.18 6.48
N SER A 109 -20.22 3.50 5.98
CA SER A 109 -20.31 2.57 4.85
C SER A 109 -20.67 1.16 5.32
N ASP A 110 -21.30 0.40 4.44
CA ASP A 110 -21.49 -1.05 4.61
C ASP A 110 -20.23 -1.79 4.15
N ALA A 111 -19.68 -2.65 5.01
CA ALA A 111 -18.38 -3.28 4.78
C ALA A 111 -18.38 -4.18 3.54
N ASP A 112 -19.41 -4.99 3.33
CA ASP A 112 -19.48 -5.92 2.20
C ASP A 112 -19.58 -5.16 0.88
N GLN A 113 -20.34 -4.06 0.85
CA GLN A 113 -20.44 -3.20 -0.34
C GLN A 113 -19.11 -2.55 -0.71
N ILE A 114 -18.39 -1.96 0.24
CA ILE A 114 -17.10 -1.32 -0.05
C ILE A 114 -16.02 -2.34 -0.39
N ILE A 115 -16.01 -3.52 0.26
CA ILE A 115 -15.09 -4.61 -0.05
C ILE A 115 -15.30 -5.07 -1.49
N LYS A 116 -16.57 -5.34 -1.87
CA LYS A 116 -16.91 -5.70 -3.24
C LYS A 116 -16.48 -4.61 -4.21
N LYS A 117 -16.73 -3.34 -3.88
CA LYS A 117 -16.38 -2.21 -4.74
C LYS A 117 -14.87 -2.08 -4.94
N ILE A 118 -14.07 -2.28 -3.90
CA ILE A 118 -12.59 -2.28 -4.01
C ILE A 118 -12.12 -3.41 -4.92
N LYS A 119 -12.70 -4.61 -4.79
CA LYS A 119 -12.35 -5.79 -5.59
C LYS A 119 -12.72 -5.63 -7.07
N ASP A 120 -13.90 -5.08 -7.33
CA ASP A 120 -14.45 -4.93 -8.69
C ASP A 120 -13.94 -3.67 -9.40
N LEU A 121 -13.27 -2.75 -8.69
CA LEU A 121 -12.76 -1.50 -9.25
C LEU A 121 -11.80 -1.77 -10.41
N ALA A 122 -12.10 -1.22 -11.59
CA ALA A 122 -11.20 -1.23 -12.72
C ALA A 122 -9.89 -0.50 -12.37
N ASP A 123 -8.79 -0.86 -13.02
CA ASP A 123 -7.53 -0.16 -12.79
C ASP A 123 -7.57 1.20 -13.48
N PRO A 124 -7.34 2.30 -12.73
CA PRO A 124 -7.25 3.63 -13.33
C PRO A 124 -6.18 3.70 -14.43
N THR A 125 -6.54 4.31 -15.56
CA THR A 125 -5.62 4.52 -16.70
C THR A 125 -4.83 5.83 -16.56
N LEU A 126 -5.36 6.81 -15.83
CA LEU A 126 -4.71 8.09 -15.57
C LEU A 126 -3.88 8.02 -14.27
N PRO A 127 -2.60 8.44 -14.29
CA PRO A 127 -1.74 8.41 -13.10
C PRO A 127 -2.29 9.18 -11.88
N ALA A 128 -3.01 10.29 -12.07
CA ALA A 128 -3.63 11.03 -10.97
C ALA A 128 -4.80 10.27 -10.33
N ALA A 129 -5.56 9.50 -11.11
CA ALA A 129 -6.63 8.63 -10.59
C ALA A 129 -6.01 7.43 -9.84
N GLN A 130 -4.91 6.88 -10.36
CA GLN A 130 -4.14 5.84 -9.69
C GLN A 130 -3.57 6.33 -8.35
N ALA A 131 -3.02 7.55 -8.29
CA ALA A 131 -2.55 8.17 -7.06
C ALA A 131 -3.69 8.41 -6.05
N LEU A 132 -4.87 8.82 -6.51
CA LEU A 132 -6.05 8.95 -5.66
C LEU A 132 -6.49 7.58 -5.09
N LEU A 133 -6.46 6.52 -5.91
CA LEU A 133 -6.73 5.16 -5.44
C LEU A 133 -5.75 4.74 -4.35
N TYR A 134 -4.44 4.92 -4.53
CA TYR A 134 -3.46 4.65 -3.47
C TYR A 134 -3.71 5.47 -2.21
N THR A 135 -4.03 6.76 -2.37
CA THR A 135 -4.35 7.64 -1.24
C THR A 135 -5.50 7.07 -0.40
N VAL A 136 -6.58 6.61 -1.05
CA VAL A 136 -7.72 6.00 -0.37
C VAL A 136 -7.38 4.62 0.21
N LEU A 137 -6.63 3.78 -0.51
CA LEU A 137 -6.25 2.45 -0.05
C LEU A 137 -5.25 2.47 1.10
N LEU A 138 -4.47 3.55 1.27
CA LEU A 138 -3.44 3.66 2.30
C LEU A 138 -3.79 4.62 3.45
N ALA A 139 -4.85 5.40 3.31
CA ALA A 139 -5.31 6.33 4.35
C ALA A 139 -5.58 5.62 5.69
N GLU A 140 -5.12 6.23 6.77
CA GLU A 140 -5.53 5.87 8.12
C GLU A 140 -7.03 6.10 8.29
N ALA A 141 -7.76 5.06 8.69
CA ALA A 141 -9.20 5.13 8.81
C ALA A 141 -9.76 4.22 9.92
N GLN A 142 -10.85 4.70 10.50
CA GLN A 142 -11.70 3.97 11.44
C GLN A 142 -12.47 2.86 10.71
N ALA A 143 -12.85 1.83 11.46
CA ALA A 143 -13.65 0.73 10.95
C ALA A 143 -15.00 1.22 10.39
N PRO A 144 -15.53 0.57 9.33
CA PRO A 144 -16.88 0.83 8.82
C PRO A 144 -17.95 0.32 9.80
N ARG A 145 -19.22 0.37 9.39
CA ARG A 145 -20.30 -0.28 10.16
C ARG A 145 -19.97 -1.77 10.33
N GLY A 146 -20.11 -2.27 11.55
CA GLY A 146 -19.78 -3.66 11.90
C GLY A 146 -18.56 -3.84 12.81
N GLY A 147 -17.92 -2.74 13.25
CA GLY A 147 -16.90 -2.78 14.31
C GLY A 147 -15.56 -3.37 13.84
N VAL A 148 -14.79 -3.94 14.77
CA VAL A 148 -13.40 -4.38 14.51
C VAL A 148 -13.32 -5.41 13.39
N ALA A 149 -14.19 -6.43 13.41
CA ALA A 149 -14.20 -7.48 12.38
C ALA A 149 -14.44 -6.92 10.96
N ALA A 150 -15.29 -5.91 10.83
CA ALA A 150 -15.53 -5.22 9.57
C ALA A 150 -14.32 -4.37 9.13
N GLY A 151 -13.60 -3.78 10.10
CA GLY A 151 -12.33 -3.10 9.88
C GLY A 151 -11.24 -4.04 9.36
N ASP A 152 -11.09 -5.22 9.96
CA ASP A 152 -10.13 -6.24 9.55
C ASP A 152 -10.44 -6.77 8.14
N ALA A 153 -11.72 -7.05 7.85
CA ALA A 153 -12.14 -7.48 6.51
C ALA A 153 -11.89 -6.41 5.44
N LEU A 154 -12.13 -5.14 5.76
CA LEU A 154 -11.82 -4.02 4.87
C LEU A 154 -10.31 -3.85 4.67
N ALA A 155 -9.51 -3.97 5.73
CA ALA A 155 -8.06 -3.91 5.65
C ALA A 155 -7.51 -5.00 4.73
N LEU A 156 -8.01 -6.24 4.87
CA LEU A 156 -7.66 -7.35 3.99
C LEU A 156 -7.98 -7.01 2.52
N ALA A 157 -9.19 -6.52 2.21
CA ALA A 157 -9.58 -6.15 0.85
C ALA A 157 -8.71 -5.01 0.26
N ARG A 158 -8.31 -4.04 1.09
CA ARG A 158 -7.38 -2.97 0.69
C ARG A 158 -6.01 -3.54 0.34
N VAL A 159 -5.47 -4.44 1.17
CA VAL A 159 -4.19 -5.13 0.92
C VAL A 159 -4.29 -5.97 -0.35
N GLU A 160 -5.36 -6.74 -0.54
CA GLU A 160 -5.57 -7.53 -1.76
C GLU A 160 -5.52 -6.63 -3.01
N LYS A 161 -6.21 -5.49 -3.01
CA LYS A 161 -6.16 -4.55 -4.13
C LYS A 161 -4.74 -4.01 -4.35
N LEU A 162 -4.01 -3.62 -3.31
CA LEU A 162 -2.60 -3.20 -3.43
C LEU A 162 -1.71 -4.30 -4.04
N VAL A 163 -1.91 -5.55 -3.65
CA VAL A 163 -1.23 -6.71 -4.25
C VAL A 163 -1.55 -6.81 -5.72
N THR A 164 -2.84 -6.74 -6.12
CA THR A 164 -3.21 -6.80 -7.54
C THR A 164 -2.56 -5.70 -8.38
N LEU A 165 -2.33 -4.52 -7.80
CA LEU A 165 -1.66 -3.37 -8.44
C LEU A 165 -0.13 -3.55 -8.51
N GLY A 166 0.43 -4.56 -7.83
CA GLY A 166 1.87 -4.82 -7.75
C GLY A 166 2.59 -4.02 -6.66
N ALA A 167 1.86 -3.32 -5.79
CA ALA A 167 2.43 -2.48 -4.73
C ALA A 167 2.68 -3.32 -3.46
N LEU A 168 3.62 -4.26 -3.54
CA LEU A 168 3.85 -5.23 -2.47
C LEU A 168 4.43 -4.62 -1.19
N ASP A 169 5.28 -3.61 -1.28
CA ASP A 169 5.85 -2.94 -0.09
C ASP A 169 4.79 -2.26 0.79
N PRO A 170 3.91 -1.39 0.26
CA PRO A 170 2.82 -0.84 1.06
C PRO A 170 1.77 -1.90 1.43
N ALA A 171 1.54 -2.94 0.60
CA ALA A 171 0.67 -4.05 0.98
C ALA A 171 1.20 -4.80 2.21
N LEU A 172 2.50 -5.10 2.24
CA LEU A 172 3.19 -5.75 3.36
C LEU A 172 3.08 -4.92 4.63
N SER A 173 3.34 -3.62 4.53
CA SER A 173 3.24 -2.71 5.68
C SER A 173 1.80 -2.60 6.21
N LEU A 174 0.82 -2.52 5.30
CA LEU A 174 -0.59 -2.37 5.69
C LEU A 174 -1.13 -3.66 6.34
N ILE A 175 -0.77 -4.86 5.85
CA ILE A 175 -1.20 -6.11 6.48
C ILE A 175 -0.51 -6.33 7.84
N GLU A 176 0.74 -5.92 7.98
CA GLU A 176 1.46 -5.92 9.27
C GLU A 176 0.77 -4.98 10.28
N GLN A 177 0.33 -3.81 9.81
CA GLN A 177 -0.47 -2.90 10.62
C GLN A 177 -1.89 -3.42 10.88
N ALA A 178 -2.54 -4.15 9.97
CA ALA A 178 -3.86 -4.75 10.25
C ALA A 178 -3.77 -5.84 11.32
N GLY A 179 -2.64 -6.56 11.37
CA GLY A 179 -2.37 -7.63 12.32
C GLY A 179 -2.36 -8.98 11.62
N VAL A 180 -1.16 -9.52 11.42
CA VAL A 180 -0.96 -10.75 10.63
C VAL A 180 -1.43 -12.03 11.32
N THR A 181 -1.65 -12.00 12.64
CA THR A 181 -2.13 -13.15 13.42
C THR A 181 -3.60 -13.03 13.81
N THR A 182 -4.31 -12.01 13.31
CA THR A 182 -5.71 -11.75 13.66
C THR A 182 -6.64 -12.82 13.07
N SER A 183 -6.36 -13.29 11.86
CA SER A 183 -7.10 -14.38 11.23
C SER A 183 -6.21 -15.19 10.28
N PRO A 184 -6.63 -16.41 9.88
CA PRO A 184 -5.92 -17.17 8.87
C PRO A 184 -5.78 -16.44 7.54
N ASP A 185 -6.80 -15.70 7.12
CA ASP A 185 -6.77 -14.95 5.85
C ASP A 185 -5.71 -13.81 5.88
N HIS A 186 -5.54 -13.16 7.03
CA HIS A 186 -4.50 -12.14 7.21
C HIS A 186 -3.10 -12.76 7.13
N PHE A 187 -2.91 -13.90 7.80
CA PHE A 187 -1.64 -14.61 7.75
C PHE A 187 -1.35 -15.12 6.33
N ASP A 188 -2.33 -15.72 5.65
CA ASP A 188 -2.17 -16.27 4.31
C ASP A 188 -1.84 -15.19 3.29
N LEU A 189 -2.46 -14.01 3.38
CA LEU A 189 -2.12 -12.88 2.50
C LEU A 189 -0.73 -12.32 2.82
N TRP A 190 -0.38 -12.18 4.10
CA TRP A 190 0.96 -11.77 4.52
C TRP A 190 2.04 -12.74 4.04
N MET A 191 1.80 -14.06 4.17
CA MET A 191 2.68 -15.10 3.67
C MET A 191 2.85 -15.01 2.16
N GLN A 192 1.76 -14.84 1.40
CA GLN A 192 1.80 -14.67 -0.05
C GLN A 192 2.65 -13.47 -0.48
N ILE A 193 2.46 -12.31 0.16
CA ILE A 193 3.28 -11.11 -0.11
C ILE A 193 4.74 -11.38 0.23
N SER A 194 5.00 -12.05 1.35
CA SER A 194 6.36 -12.37 1.81
C SER A 194 7.07 -13.32 0.85
N LEU A 195 6.37 -14.31 0.29
CA LEU A 195 6.91 -15.22 -0.73
C LEU A 195 7.34 -14.48 -2.00
N LEU A 196 6.53 -13.52 -2.46
CA LEU A 196 6.84 -12.73 -3.66
C LEU A 196 7.99 -11.75 -3.43
N ASN A 197 8.09 -11.18 -2.23
CA ASN A 197 9.19 -10.30 -1.84
C ASN A 197 10.49 -11.06 -1.49
N GLY A 198 10.42 -12.37 -1.28
CA GLY A 198 11.55 -13.16 -0.78
C GLY A 198 11.88 -12.89 0.69
N THR A 199 10.88 -12.51 1.49
CA THR A 199 10.98 -12.17 2.93
C THR A 199 10.21 -13.17 3.81
N GLU A 200 9.97 -14.38 3.31
CA GLU A 200 9.16 -15.42 3.95
C GLU A 200 9.65 -15.90 5.33
N ASP A 201 10.91 -15.65 5.69
CA ASP A 201 11.51 -16.17 6.94
C ASP A 201 10.74 -15.73 8.18
N ARG A 202 10.28 -14.47 8.21
CA ARG A 202 9.48 -13.94 9.32
C ARG A 202 8.14 -14.66 9.41
N ALA A 203 7.47 -14.86 8.28
CA ALA A 203 6.18 -15.53 8.22
C ALA A 203 6.28 -17.00 8.62
N CYS A 204 7.32 -17.71 8.16
CA CYS A 204 7.57 -19.09 8.56
C CYS A 204 7.91 -19.21 10.06
N ALA A 205 8.69 -18.29 10.63
CA ALA A 205 8.98 -18.28 12.06
C ALA A 205 7.70 -18.06 12.90
N THR A 206 6.82 -17.15 12.47
CA THR A 206 5.51 -16.94 13.11
C THR A 206 4.65 -18.20 13.03
N LEU A 207 4.61 -18.87 11.87
CA LEU A 207 3.82 -20.09 11.68
C LEU A 207 4.31 -21.25 12.54
N ALA A 208 5.62 -21.37 12.76
CA ALA A 208 6.19 -22.42 13.61
C ALA A 208 5.64 -22.37 15.05
N GLY A 209 5.41 -21.16 15.59
CA GLY A 209 4.80 -20.96 16.90
C GLY A 209 3.27 -21.04 16.91
N ALA A 210 2.62 -20.86 15.76
CA ALA A 210 1.16 -20.84 15.64
C ALA A 210 0.65 -21.55 14.36
N PRO A 211 0.71 -22.90 14.28
CA PRO A 211 0.35 -23.65 13.07
C PRO A 211 -1.13 -23.51 12.63
N HIS A 212 -2.00 -22.98 13.48
CA HIS A 212 -3.41 -22.74 13.18
C HIS A 212 -3.64 -21.49 12.31
N LEU A 213 -2.61 -20.66 12.10
CA LEU A 213 -2.69 -19.43 11.30
C LEU A 213 -2.86 -19.68 9.80
N THR A 214 -2.65 -20.90 9.31
CA THR A 214 -2.95 -21.23 7.91
C THR A 214 -3.63 -22.58 7.81
N ARG A 215 -4.50 -22.76 6.81
CA ARG A 215 -5.03 -24.07 6.42
C ARG A 215 -4.31 -24.65 5.21
N ASP A 216 -3.39 -23.91 4.60
CA ASP A 216 -2.65 -24.34 3.43
C ASP A 216 -1.51 -25.30 3.83
N TYR A 217 -1.65 -26.57 3.45
CA TYR A 217 -0.66 -27.60 3.76
C TYR A 217 0.68 -27.32 3.06
N GLY A 218 0.67 -26.74 1.86
CA GLY A 218 1.89 -26.39 1.13
C GLY A 218 2.76 -25.42 1.92
N THR A 219 2.14 -24.38 2.48
CA THR A 219 2.80 -23.37 3.32
C THR A 219 3.39 -24.00 4.58
N ARG A 220 2.64 -24.90 5.24
CA ARG A 220 3.12 -25.63 6.42
C ARG A 220 4.34 -26.50 6.09
N ILE A 221 4.30 -27.24 4.98
CA ILE A 221 5.41 -28.10 4.52
C ILE A 221 6.63 -27.25 4.18
N PHE A 222 6.44 -26.20 3.38
CA PHE A 222 7.49 -25.27 2.96
C PHE A 222 8.18 -24.63 4.18
N CYS A 223 7.41 -24.09 5.12
CA CYS A 223 7.98 -23.46 6.31
C CYS A 223 8.65 -24.47 7.25
N ALA A 224 8.10 -25.68 7.41
CA ALA A 224 8.74 -26.73 8.21
C ALA A 224 10.11 -27.15 7.62
N ALA A 225 10.19 -27.34 6.31
CA ALA A 225 11.44 -27.65 5.62
C ALA A 225 12.46 -26.50 5.74
N ARG A 226 12.03 -25.24 5.53
CA ARG A 226 12.89 -24.06 5.72
C ARG A 226 13.43 -23.92 7.14
N ALA A 227 12.64 -24.32 8.14
CA ALA A 227 13.06 -24.35 9.54
C ALA A 227 14.00 -25.55 9.86
N GLY A 228 14.34 -26.39 8.88
CA GLY A 228 15.15 -27.60 9.06
C GLY A 228 14.39 -28.77 9.70
N ASN A 229 13.06 -28.66 9.86
CA ASN A 229 12.22 -29.72 10.40
C ASN A 229 11.75 -30.66 9.29
N TRP A 230 12.69 -31.35 8.67
CA TRP A 230 12.48 -32.23 7.52
C TRP A 230 11.51 -33.37 7.81
N ASP A 231 11.59 -33.99 9.00
CA ASP A 231 10.69 -35.09 9.39
C ASP A 231 9.23 -34.64 9.43
N ASN A 232 8.97 -33.44 9.99
CA ASN A 232 7.62 -32.88 10.02
C ASN A 232 7.13 -32.50 8.62
N ALA A 233 8.01 -31.91 7.80
CA ALA A 233 7.68 -31.58 6.41
C ALA A 233 7.31 -32.84 5.61
N ALA A 234 8.11 -33.90 5.70
CA ALA A 234 7.87 -35.18 5.01
C ALA A 234 6.60 -35.89 5.52
N LEU A 235 6.37 -35.92 6.84
CA LEU A 235 5.16 -36.51 7.42
C LEU A 235 3.90 -35.76 6.98
N THR A 236 3.94 -34.42 7.00
CA THR A 236 2.82 -33.57 6.56
C THR A 236 2.57 -33.74 5.07
N PHE A 237 3.63 -33.80 4.25
CA PHE A 237 3.55 -34.06 2.82
C PHE A 237 2.90 -35.42 2.52
N GLY A 238 3.40 -36.51 3.10
CA GLY A 238 2.86 -37.85 2.89
C GLY A 238 1.40 -37.97 3.34
N SER A 239 1.02 -37.29 4.43
CA SER A 239 -0.37 -37.23 4.91
C SER A 239 -1.27 -36.47 3.94
N ALA A 240 -0.82 -35.32 3.43
CA ALA A 240 -1.56 -34.52 2.47
C ALA A 240 -1.72 -35.23 1.12
N GLN A 241 -0.70 -35.95 0.67
CA GLN A 241 -0.74 -36.80 -0.52
C GLN A 241 -1.75 -37.94 -0.35
N ALA A 242 -1.67 -38.70 0.75
CA ALA A 242 -2.55 -39.86 1.00
C ALA A 242 -4.04 -39.47 1.12
N LEU A 243 -4.32 -38.26 1.60
CA LEU A 243 -5.68 -37.73 1.77
C LEU A 243 -6.16 -36.88 0.57
N GLY A 244 -5.32 -36.68 -0.45
CA GLY A 244 -5.68 -35.88 -1.63
C GLY A 244 -5.96 -34.41 -1.32
N LEU A 245 -5.18 -33.80 -0.42
CA LEU A 245 -5.43 -32.43 0.08
C LEU A 245 -4.79 -31.32 -0.78
N MET A 246 -4.07 -31.69 -1.85
CA MET A 246 -3.43 -30.78 -2.79
C MET A 246 -3.54 -31.33 -4.22
N SER A 247 -3.39 -30.47 -5.23
CA SER A 247 -3.35 -30.93 -6.63
C SER A 247 -2.07 -31.69 -6.94
N ASP A 248 -2.12 -32.58 -7.93
CA ASP A 248 -0.96 -33.39 -8.35
C ASP A 248 0.22 -32.50 -8.76
N GLU A 249 -0.02 -31.39 -9.47
CA GLU A 249 1.06 -30.48 -9.87
C GLU A 249 1.77 -29.84 -8.67
N LYS A 250 1.04 -29.56 -7.58
CA LYS A 250 1.61 -29.01 -6.36
C LYS A 250 2.34 -30.08 -5.55
N LEU A 251 1.83 -31.32 -5.55
CA LEU A 251 2.50 -32.47 -4.92
C LEU A 251 3.85 -32.75 -5.59
N ASP A 252 3.89 -32.80 -6.93
CA ASP A 252 5.13 -33.01 -7.69
C ASP A 252 6.18 -31.93 -7.37
N LEU A 253 5.74 -30.67 -7.28
CA LEU A 253 6.62 -29.55 -6.99
C LEU A 253 7.19 -29.60 -5.56
N ILE A 254 6.36 -29.93 -4.58
CA ILE A 254 6.80 -30.08 -3.18
C ILE A 254 7.72 -31.30 -3.03
N ASP A 255 7.45 -32.40 -3.73
CA ASP A 255 8.30 -33.59 -3.67
C ASP A 255 9.71 -33.30 -4.19
N ARG A 256 9.83 -32.58 -5.31
CA ARG A 256 11.14 -32.10 -5.81
C ARG A 256 11.85 -31.18 -4.83
N PHE A 257 11.10 -30.33 -4.14
CA PHE A 257 11.66 -29.45 -3.11
C PHE A 257 12.17 -30.21 -1.88
N LEU A 258 11.47 -31.26 -1.44
CA LEU A 258 11.87 -32.06 -0.28
C LEU A 258 12.97 -33.09 -0.62
N ASN A 259 12.98 -33.62 -1.84
CA ASN A 259 13.83 -34.73 -2.26
C ASN A 259 14.68 -34.38 -3.50
N PRO A 260 15.51 -33.32 -3.48
CA PRO A 260 16.23 -32.86 -4.68
C PRO A 260 17.12 -33.95 -5.32
N ASP A 261 17.78 -34.78 -4.50
CA ASP A 261 18.66 -35.85 -4.98
C ASP A 261 17.91 -36.93 -5.78
N ALA A 262 16.63 -37.17 -5.49
CA ALA A 262 15.82 -38.14 -6.20
C ALA A 262 15.47 -37.69 -7.63
N TYR A 263 15.62 -36.39 -7.91
CA TYR A 263 15.22 -35.75 -9.16
C TYR A 263 16.41 -35.16 -9.93
N GLU A 264 17.64 -35.53 -9.58
CA GLU A 264 18.82 -35.12 -10.33
C GLU A 264 18.74 -35.62 -11.78
N GLY A 265 18.78 -34.70 -12.74
CA GLY A 265 18.64 -35.01 -14.17
C GLY A 265 17.21 -35.30 -14.65
N ALA A 266 16.20 -35.15 -13.78
CA ALA A 266 14.81 -35.26 -14.18
C ALA A 266 14.41 -34.12 -15.17
N PRO A 267 13.46 -34.36 -16.09
CA PRO A 267 12.92 -33.30 -16.93
C PRO A 267 12.29 -32.18 -16.09
N PRO A 268 12.38 -30.90 -16.53
CA PRO A 268 11.73 -29.78 -15.82
C PRO A 268 10.23 -29.99 -15.61
N LEU A 269 9.71 -29.45 -14.51
CA LEU A 269 8.28 -29.46 -14.26
C LEU A 269 7.54 -28.55 -15.24
N ARG A 270 6.29 -28.91 -15.53
CA ARG A 270 5.40 -28.04 -16.28
C ARG A 270 4.90 -26.93 -15.36
N ALA A 271 5.03 -25.68 -15.81
CA ALA A 271 4.48 -24.54 -15.08
C ALA A 271 2.94 -24.70 -14.91
N PRO A 272 2.39 -24.46 -13.71
CA PRO A 272 0.97 -24.45 -13.47
C PRO A 272 0.23 -23.47 -14.37
N ARG A 273 -1.00 -23.81 -14.78
CA ARG A 273 -1.85 -22.91 -15.58
C ARG A 273 -2.25 -21.65 -14.82
N LYS A 274 -2.43 -21.77 -13.50
CA LYS A 274 -2.68 -20.65 -12.58
C LYS A 274 -1.54 -20.64 -11.58
N MET A 275 -0.73 -19.59 -11.62
CA MET A 275 0.37 -19.42 -10.69
C MET A 275 -0.13 -18.90 -9.35
N ASP A 276 0.33 -19.54 -8.27
CA ASP A 276 0.20 -19.01 -6.91
C ASP A 276 1.59 -18.67 -6.33
N PRO A 277 1.69 -17.75 -5.35
CA PRO A 277 2.97 -17.29 -4.80
C PRO A 277 3.86 -18.39 -4.23
N LEU A 278 3.28 -19.41 -3.60
CA LEU A 278 4.04 -20.52 -3.03
C LEU A 278 4.64 -21.38 -4.15
N SER A 279 3.82 -21.74 -5.14
CA SER A 279 4.31 -22.47 -6.31
C SER A 279 5.41 -21.70 -7.03
N PHE A 280 5.22 -20.40 -7.26
CA PHE A 280 6.24 -19.54 -7.87
C PHE A 280 7.56 -19.57 -7.08
N ARG A 281 7.49 -19.41 -5.75
CA ARG A 281 8.67 -19.47 -4.87
C ARG A 281 9.33 -20.85 -4.89
N LEU A 282 8.54 -21.92 -4.90
CA LEU A 282 9.05 -23.28 -4.97
C LEU A 282 9.86 -23.52 -6.25
N PHE A 283 9.36 -23.06 -7.41
CA PHE A 283 10.09 -23.11 -8.68
C PHE A 283 11.46 -22.42 -8.59
N GLU A 284 11.55 -21.25 -7.94
CA GLU A 284 12.84 -20.61 -7.68
C GLU A 284 13.75 -21.47 -6.80
N THR A 285 13.20 -22.06 -5.73
CA THR A 285 14.00 -22.84 -4.77
C THR A 285 14.53 -24.14 -5.33
N ILE A 286 13.84 -24.77 -6.29
CA ILE A 286 14.30 -25.98 -6.96
C ILE A 286 15.24 -25.71 -8.15
N GLY A 287 15.57 -24.43 -8.42
CA GLY A 287 16.45 -24.05 -9.52
C GLY A 287 15.77 -24.04 -10.90
N GLU A 288 14.45 -24.00 -10.95
CA GLU A 288 13.65 -23.92 -12.18
C GLU A 288 12.83 -22.59 -12.22
N PRO A 289 13.45 -21.40 -12.09
CA PRO A 289 12.73 -20.14 -11.96
C PRO A 289 11.88 -19.83 -13.21
N LEU A 290 10.70 -19.27 -12.99
CA LEU A 290 9.75 -18.97 -14.05
C LEU A 290 9.85 -17.52 -14.52
N PRO A 291 9.73 -17.25 -15.83
CA PRO A 291 9.71 -15.89 -16.35
C PRO A 291 8.44 -15.15 -15.89
N THR A 292 8.58 -13.92 -15.40
CA THR A 292 7.45 -13.15 -14.83
C THR A 292 6.67 -12.33 -15.86
N GLY A 293 7.21 -12.17 -17.08
CA GLY A 293 6.66 -11.25 -18.09
C GLY A 293 5.18 -11.50 -18.43
N ASN A 294 4.76 -12.77 -18.44
CA ASN A 294 3.36 -13.17 -18.69
C ASN A 294 2.56 -13.44 -17.40
N LEU A 295 3.18 -13.34 -16.23
CA LEU A 295 2.50 -13.50 -14.95
C LEU A 295 1.82 -12.19 -14.54
N ALA A 296 0.91 -12.29 -13.56
CA ALA A 296 0.26 -11.11 -12.99
C ALA A 296 1.30 -10.14 -12.38
N ARG A 297 0.92 -8.88 -12.24
CA ARG A 297 1.80 -7.80 -11.74
C ARG A 297 2.52 -8.09 -10.41
N PRO A 298 1.89 -8.72 -9.39
CA PRO A 298 2.60 -9.04 -8.14
C PRO A 298 3.92 -9.80 -8.35
N TYR A 299 3.99 -10.66 -9.38
CA TYR A 299 5.18 -11.46 -9.67
C TYR A 299 6.33 -10.64 -10.27
N ALA A 300 6.05 -9.48 -10.87
CA ALA A 300 7.11 -8.61 -11.42
C ALA A 300 8.05 -8.07 -10.33
N VAL A 301 7.60 -7.99 -9.08
CA VAL A 301 8.45 -7.55 -7.95
C VAL A 301 9.61 -8.52 -7.71
N ALA A 302 9.42 -9.82 -7.98
CA ALA A 302 10.47 -10.81 -7.84
C ALA A 302 11.69 -10.50 -8.73
N ASP A 303 11.45 -9.90 -9.90
CA ASP A 303 12.48 -9.49 -10.86
C ASP A 303 13.20 -8.20 -10.44
N LEU A 304 12.74 -7.46 -9.44
CA LEU A 304 13.44 -6.27 -8.93
C LEU A 304 14.63 -6.61 -8.01
N ARG A 305 14.78 -7.88 -7.63
CA ARG A 305 15.88 -8.36 -6.79
C ARG A 305 17.16 -8.49 -7.61
N ASP A 306 18.31 -8.41 -6.95
CA ASP A 306 19.63 -8.45 -7.61
C ASP A 306 19.98 -9.82 -8.24
N VAL A 307 19.16 -10.84 -8.00
CA VAL A 307 19.28 -12.17 -8.61
C VAL A 307 18.76 -12.20 -10.06
N ALA A 308 17.92 -11.25 -10.44
CA ALA A 308 17.37 -11.16 -11.78
C ALA A 308 18.34 -10.44 -12.72
N GLY A 309 18.28 -10.78 -14.01
CA GLY A 309 19.03 -10.05 -15.04
C GLY A 309 18.52 -8.61 -15.18
N TRP A 310 19.42 -7.67 -15.44
CA TRP A 310 19.10 -6.24 -15.49
C TRP A 310 17.97 -5.88 -16.49
N LYS A 311 17.86 -6.61 -17.61
CA LYS A 311 16.73 -6.44 -18.54
C LYS A 311 15.37 -6.73 -17.86
N ALA A 312 15.28 -7.83 -17.11
CA ALA A 312 14.05 -8.19 -16.39
C ALA A 312 13.74 -7.17 -15.29
N GLN A 313 14.77 -6.70 -14.57
CA GLN A 313 14.63 -5.62 -13.59
C GLN A 313 14.02 -4.36 -14.21
N LEU A 314 14.52 -3.93 -15.38
CA LEU A 314 14.01 -2.75 -16.09
C LEU A 314 12.57 -2.97 -16.58
N GLU A 315 12.26 -4.11 -17.20
CA GLU A 315 10.91 -4.41 -17.68
C GLU A 315 9.88 -4.47 -16.53
N ALA A 316 10.27 -5.06 -15.39
CA ALA A 316 9.47 -5.06 -14.18
C ALA A 316 9.29 -3.66 -13.61
N ALA A 317 10.36 -2.87 -13.56
CA ALA A 317 10.32 -1.51 -13.03
C ALA A 317 9.38 -0.61 -13.84
N GLU A 318 9.51 -0.59 -15.17
CA GLU A 318 8.58 0.17 -16.01
C GLU A 318 7.13 -0.30 -15.84
N ARG A 319 6.92 -1.62 -15.78
CA ARG A 319 5.59 -2.20 -15.59
C ARG A 319 4.93 -1.77 -14.28
N LEU A 320 5.70 -1.68 -13.20
CA LEU A 320 5.21 -1.28 -11.88
C LEU A 320 5.08 0.24 -11.77
N THR A 321 6.01 1.03 -12.33
CA THR A 321 5.95 2.50 -12.31
C THR A 321 4.78 3.05 -13.11
N ARG A 322 4.42 2.46 -14.26
CA ARG A 322 3.20 2.83 -15.02
C ARG A 322 1.93 2.89 -14.17
N LEU A 323 1.89 2.08 -13.12
CA LEU A 323 0.75 1.96 -12.21
C LEU A 323 1.01 2.57 -10.85
N GLY A 324 2.09 3.35 -10.67
CA GLY A 324 2.44 3.98 -9.41
C GLY A 324 2.87 3.00 -8.30
N ALA A 325 3.13 1.74 -8.63
CA ALA A 325 3.52 0.72 -7.64
C ALA A 325 5.01 0.79 -7.26
N LEU A 326 5.85 1.36 -8.13
CA LEU A 326 7.28 1.56 -7.89
C LEU A 326 7.60 3.07 -7.88
N PRO A 327 8.31 3.60 -6.86
CA PRO A 327 8.68 5.01 -6.80
C PRO A 327 9.55 5.46 -7.99
N ASP A 328 9.31 6.67 -8.48
CA ASP A 328 9.99 7.22 -9.67
C ASP A 328 11.52 7.23 -9.53
N ASN A 329 12.04 7.58 -8.35
CA ASN A 329 13.48 7.57 -8.08
C ASN A 329 14.11 6.16 -8.13
N ARG A 330 13.33 5.12 -7.83
CA ARG A 330 13.81 3.73 -7.93
C ARG A 330 13.91 3.30 -9.39
N LEU A 331 12.96 3.70 -10.23
CA LEU A 331 13.05 3.52 -11.67
C LEU A 331 14.28 4.24 -12.24
N LEU A 332 14.48 5.51 -11.87
CA LEU A 332 15.63 6.30 -12.30
C LEU A 332 16.96 5.63 -11.92
N GLY A 333 17.06 5.12 -10.67
CA GLY A 333 18.23 4.37 -10.23
C GLY A 333 18.52 3.15 -11.08
N LEU A 334 17.50 2.39 -11.49
CA LEU A 334 17.67 1.21 -12.36
C LEU A 334 18.10 1.59 -13.79
N TYR A 335 17.54 2.67 -14.32
CA TYR A 335 17.90 3.21 -15.63
C TYR A 335 19.35 3.72 -15.69
N THR A 336 19.88 4.22 -14.58
CA THR A 336 21.22 4.82 -14.49
C THR A 336 22.28 3.88 -13.94
N ASP A 337 21.91 2.69 -13.47
CA ASP A 337 22.83 1.73 -12.83
C ASP A 337 23.98 1.31 -13.77
N ARG A 338 23.70 1.13 -15.07
CA ARG A 338 24.67 0.61 -16.05
C ARG A 338 24.46 1.23 -17.42
N GLN A 339 25.45 1.11 -18.31
CA GLN A 339 25.28 1.48 -19.71
C GLN A 339 24.42 0.45 -20.46
N ALA A 340 23.60 0.91 -21.40
CA ALA A 340 22.77 0.05 -22.22
C ALA A 340 23.57 -1.12 -22.84
N ALA A 341 23.09 -2.35 -22.59
CA ALA A 341 23.83 -3.55 -22.97
C ALA A 341 23.70 -3.93 -24.45
N ALA A 342 22.68 -3.41 -25.13
CA ALA A 342 22.39 -3.65 -26.54
C ALA A 342 21.62 -2.47 -27.15
N SER A 343 21.15 -2.60 -28.40
CA SER A 343 20.21 -1.68 -29.04
C SER A 343 18.80 -2.29 -29.09
N GLY A 344 17.78 -1.44 -29.16
CA GLY A 344 16.38 -1.86 -29.33
C GLY A 344 15.57 -1.89 -28.04
N GLY A 345 14.31 -1.46 -28.14
CA GLY A 345 13.32 -1.54 -27.07
C GLY A 345 13.78 -0.80 -25.81
N ILE A 346 13.82 -1.52 -24.68
CA ILE A 346 14.19 -0.94 -23.38
C ILE A 346 15.59 -0.31 -23.37
N TRP A 347 16.52 -0.81 -24.17
CA TRP A 347 17.88 -0.28 -24.22
C TRP A 347 17.98 1.07 -24.92
N ASP A 348 17.11 1.33 -25.90
CA ASP A 348 17.05 2.63 -26.56
C ASP A 348 16.48 3.67 -25.59
N ARG A 349 15.50 3.29 -24.76
CA ARG A 349 14.97 4.16 -23.69
C ARG A 349 16.02 4.47 -22.64
N VAL A 350 16.75 3.46 -22.15
CA VAL A 350 17.88 3.66 -21.21
C VAL A 350 18.91 4.62 -21.81
N SER A 351 19.30 4.40 -23.08
CA SER A 351 20.27 5.26 -23.76
C SER A 351 19.75 6.69 -23.94
N ALA A 352 18.47 6.87 -24.26
CA ALA A 352 17.85 8.18 -24.43
C ALA A 352 17.82 8.95 -23.10
N LEU A 353 17.42 8.30 -22.00
CA LEU A 353 17.41 8.90 -20.67
C LEU A 353 18.82 9.32 -20.23
N GLN A 354 19.80 8.41 -20.31
CA GLN A 354 21.17 8.71 -19.87
C GLN A 354 21.81 9.87 -20.66
N ARG A 355 21.56 9.93 -21.97
CA ARG A 355 22.01 11.05 -22.81
C ARG A 355 21.35 12.36 -22.41
N PHE A 356 20.04 12.32 -22.13
CA PHE A 356 19.30 13.47 -21.64
C PHE A 356 19.82 13.94 -20.27
N GLU A 357 20.00 13.04 -19.30
CA GLU A 357 20.55 13.40 -17.99
C GLU A 357 21.96 13.98 -18.09
N THR A 358 22.81 13.40 -18.95
CA THR A 358 24.13 13.97 -19.22
C THR A 358 24.01 15.39 -19.76
N ALA A 359 23.13 15.64 -20.73
CA ALA A 359 22.89 16.97 -21.27
C ALA A 359 22.35 17.94 -20.20
N LEU A 360 21.40 17.49 -19.39
CA LEU A 360 20.80 18.25 -18.29
C LEU A 360 21.87 18.68 -17.28
N ASN A 361 22.77 17.77 -16.90
CA ASN A 361 23.86 18.03 -15.97
C ASN A 361 24.92 19.01 -16.50
N THR A 362 25.02 19.22 -17.81
CA THR A 362 25.89 20.27 -18.37
C THR A 362 25.27 21.67 -18.25
N GLY A 363 23.97 21.79 -18.01
CA GLY A 363 23.23 23.06 -18.04
C GLY A 363 23.12 23.70 -19.45
N SER A 364 23.55 23.00 -20.50
CA SER A 364 23.51 23.52 -21.87
C SER A 364 22.12 23.41 -22.48
N ALA A 365 21.49 24.55 -22.76
CA ALA A 365 20.20 24.61 -23.44
C ALA A 365 20.22 23.93 -24.82
N GLU A 366 21.34 24.03 -25.56
CA GLU A 366 21.49 23.38 -26.86
C GLU A 366 21.55 21.85 -26.72
N ALA A 367 22.32 21.35 -25.75
CA ALA A 367 22.43 19.91 -25.51
C ALA A 367 21.07 19.32 -25.11
N VAL A 368 20.38 19.98 -24.17
CA VAL A 368 19.05 19.55 -23.71
C VAL A 368 18.03 19.62 -24.84
N ALA A 369 18.01 20.69 -25.64
CA ALA A 369 17.09 20.80 -26.78
C ALA A 369 17.27 19.68 -27.82
N LYS A 370 18.49 19.14 -27.96
CA LYS A 370 18.77 18.02 -28.86
C LYS A 370 18.31 16.67 -28.31
N THR A 371 18.41 16.45 -27.00
CA THR A 371 18.10 15.15 -26.37
C THR A 371 16.65 15.04 -25.88
N LEU A 372 16.04 16.15 -25.46
CA LEU A 372 14.72 16.18 -24.83
C LEU A 372 13.61 15.56 -25.70
N PRO A 373 13.50 15.85 -27.02
CA PRO A 373 12.45 15.23 -27.84
C PRO A 373 12.56 13.72 -27.95
N THR A 374 13.79 13.18 -27.93
CA THR A 374 14.03 11.73 -28.06
C THR A 374 13.65 11.00 -26.78
N VAL A 375 14.06 11.52 -25.62
CA VAL A 375 13.70 10.91 -24.33
C VAL A 375 12.20 11.06 -24.06
N TRP A 376 11.58 12.19 -24.43
CA TRP A 376 10.15 12.39 -24.23
C TRP A 376 9.31 11.37 -25.02
N ALA A 377 9.63 11.17 -26.30
CA ALA A 377 8.98 10.13 -27.10
C ALA A 377 9.18 8.72 -26.54
N ALA A 378 10.37 8.42 -26.02
CA ALA A 378 10.67 7.14 -25.37
C ALA A 378 9.86 6.93 -24.08
N MET A 379 9.63 7.98 -23.29
CA MET A 379 8.79 7.90 -22.09
C MET A 379 7.31 7.75 -22.44
N HIS A 380 6.85 8.41 -23.50
CA HIS A 380 5.48 8.25 -24.00
C HIS A 380 5.21 6.81 -24.47
N GLU A 381 6.10 6.23 -25.28
CA GLU A 381 6.00 4.83 -25.72
C GLU A 381 5.94 3.84 -24.54
N ALA A 382 6.62 4.17 -23.44
CA ALA A 382 6.64 3.34 -22.23
C ALA A 382 5.51 3.65 -21.24
N GLY A 383 4.70 4.69 -21.46
CA GLY A 383 3.67 5.16 -20.54
C GLY A 383 4.22 5.77 -19.23
N LEU A 384 5.39 6.41 -19.29
CA LEU A 384 6.14 6.95 -18.14
C LEU A 384 6.18 8.48 -18.11
N GLU A 385 5.28 9.15 -18.82
CA GLU A 385 5.26 10.61 -19.01
C GLU A 385 5.20 11.37 -17.68
N VAL A 386 4.27 10.97 -16.80
CA VAL A 386 4.08 11.60 -15.49
C VAL A 386 5.26 11.33 -14.55
N SER A 387 5.80 10.10 -14.54
CA SER A 387 7.00 9.78 -13.75
C SER A 387 8.21 10.58 -14.21
N PHE A 388 8.40 10.72 -15.52
CA PHE A 388 9.45 11.58 -16.09
C PHE A 388 9.23 13.04 -15.70
N ALA A 389 7.99 13.54 -15.76
CA ALA A 389 7.64 14.89 -15.35
C ALA A 389 7.91 15.17 -13.87
N THR A 390 7.57 14.24 -12.99
CA THR A 390 7.86 14.33 -11.55
C THR A 390 9.37 14.44 -11.29
N LEU A 391 10.21 13.71 -12.03
CA LEU A 391 11.66 13.71 -11.84
C LEU A 391 12.35 14.94 -12.42
N PHE A 392 11.90 15.44 -13.59
CA PHE A 392 12.71 16.35 -14.41
C PHE A 392 12.07 17.71 -14.70
N ALA A 393 10.82 17.97 -14.34
CA ALA A 393 10.19 19.27 -14.59
C ALA A 393 10.96 20.44 -13.92
N ASP A 394 11.34 20.29 -12.66
CA ASP A 394 12.03 21.35 -11.91
C ASP A 394 13.43 21.67 -12.48
N PRO A 395 14.31 20.69 -12.74
CA PRO A 395 15.56 20.93 -13.46
C PRO A 395 15.37 21.57 -14.84
N LEU A 396 14.38 21.12 -15.61
CA LEU A 396 14.10 21.65 -16.95
C LEU A 396 13.67 23.11 -16.90
N ALA A 397 12.90 23.52 -15.90
CA ALA A 397 12.46 24.91 -15.73
C ALA A 397 13.62 25.90 -15.52
N GLN A 398 14.81 25.42 -15.11
CA GLN A 398 16.00 26.27 -14.93
C GLN A 398 16.78 26.51 -16.23
N ILE A 399 16.43 25.83 -17.32
CA ILE A 399 17.15 25.90 -18.59
C ILE A 399 16.34 26.77 -19.56
N PRO A 400 16.95 27.81 -20.16
CA PRO A 400 16.27 28.70 -21.10
C PRO A 400 16.09 28.02 -22.46
N LEU A 401 15.16 27.06 -22.54
CA LEU A 401 14.80 26.36 -23.75
C LEU A 401 13.95 27.24 -24.67
N THR A 402 14.03 27.00 -25.98
CA THR A 402 13.25 27.72 -27.00
C THR A 402 12.72 26.75 -28.06
N GLY A 403 11.69 27.20 -28.80
CA GLY A 403 11.05 26.40 -29.85
C GLY A 403 10.47 25.08 -29.32
N ARG A 404 10.58 24.01 -30.11
CA ARG A 404 10.00 22.70 -29.79
C ARG A 404 10.43 22.13 -28.42
N ALA A 405 11.66 22.40 -28.00
CA ALA A 405 12.13 21.92 -26.69
C ALA A 405 11.45 22.66 -25.53
N ALA A 406 11.12 23.94 -25.71
CA ALA A 406 10.35 24.70 -24.73
C ALA A 406 8.90 24.21 -24.65
N ASP A 407 8.30 23.87 -25.80
CA ASP A 407 6.93 23.32 -25.85
C ASP A 407 6.85 22.00 -25.09
N ILE A 408 7.81 21.09 -25.32
CA ILE A 408 7.90 19.81 -24.60
C ILE A 408 8.16 20.03 -23.11
N ALA A 409 9.07 20.94 -22.74
CA ALA A 409 9.33 21.26 -21.33
C ALA A 409 8.10 21.84 -20.62
N PHE A 410 7.28 22.62 -21.34
CA PHE A 410 6.03 23.16 -20.83
C PHE A 410 4.98 22.05 -20.61
N GLU A 411 4.82 21.13 -21.56
CA GLU A 411 3.96 19.95 -21.41
C GLU A 411 4.37 19.08 -20.21
N ILE A 412 5.67 18.83 -20.07
CA ILE A 412 6.25 18.13 -18.93
C ILE A 412 5.91 18.85 -17.62
N ALA A 413 6.03 20.18 -17.58
CA ALA A 413 5.71 20.95 -16.38
C ALA A 413 4.22 20.88 -16.02
N LEU A 414 3.31 20.82 -17.02
CA LEU A 414 1.88 20.64 -16.79
C LEU A 414 1.51 19.24 -16.25
N LEU A 415 2.33 18.23 -16.52
CA LEU A 415 2.14 16.87 -15.99
C LEU A 415 2.77 16.67 -14.60
N SER A 416 3.55 17.64 -14.10
CA SER A 416 4.30 17.54 -12.85
C SER A 416 3.59 18.20 -11.66
N PRO A 417 4.15 18.10 -10.44
CA PRO A 417 3.72 18.90 -9.30
C PRO A 417 3.68 20.42 -9.55
N ALA A 418 4.50 20.93 -10.48
CA ALA A 418 4.67 22.35 -10.77
C ALA A 418 3.67 22.93 -11.79
N TYR A 419 2.63 22.17 -12.18
CA TYR A 419 1.69 22.56 -13.24
C TYR A 419 1.06 23.95 -13.05
N GLU A 420 0.74 24.33 -11.81
CA GLU A 420 0.14 25.63 -11.49
C GLU A 420 1.13 26.77 -11.76
N VAL A 421 2.36 26.64 -11.28
CA VAL A 421 3.44 27.61 -11.51
C VAL A 421 3.76 27.73 -13.00
N ALA A 422 3.82 26.60 -13.70
CA ALA A 422 4.02 26.59 -15.15
C ALA A 422 2.89 27.34 -15.87
N SER A 423 1.65 27.11 -15.45
CA SER A 423 0.46 27.75 -16.04
C SER A 423 0.42 29.25 -15.82
N VAL A 424 0.78 29.72 -14.61
CA VAL A 424 0.87 31.17 -14.30
C VAL A 424 1.93 31.86 -15.15
N ASN A 425 3.06 31.21 -15.39
CA ASN A 425 4.18 31.78 -16.15
C ASN A 425 4.01 31.67 -17.67
N ALA A 426 2.99 30.96 -18.14
CA ALA A 426 2.74 30.76 -19.56
C ALA A 426 2.38 32.08 -20.26
N GLN A 427 3.07 32.40 -21.35
CA GLN A 427 2.79 33.61 -22.12
C GLN A 427 1.49 33.49 -22.93
N GLN A 428 1.18 32.27 -23.41
CA GLN A 428 -0.01 32.00 -24.19
C GLN A 428 -1.10 31.43 -23.29
N LYS A 429 -2.25 32.10 -23.28
CA LYS A 429 -3.45 31.58 -22.61
C LYS A 429 -4.05 30.46 -23.46
N SER A 430 -4.18 29.28 -22.87
CA SER A 430 -4.83 28.09 -23.42
C SER A 430 -5.77 27.48 -22.39
N LEU A 431 -6.57 26.48 -22.81
CA LEU A 431 -7.39 25.70 -21.89
C LEU A 431 -6.52 25.00 -20.83
N LEU A 432 -5.37 24.46 -21.21
CA LEU A 432 -4.44 23.79 -20.29
C LEU A 432 -3.94 24.73 -19.19
N THR A 433 -3.52 25.95 -19.56
CA THR A 433 -3.11 26.95 -18.56
C THR A 433 -4.28 27.41 -17.69
N ALA A 434 -5.48 27.49 -18.27
CA ALA A 434 -6.70 27.84 -17.55
C ALA A 434 -7.04 26.77 -16.50
N ILE A 435 -6.88 25.49 -16.83
CA ILE A 435 -7.04 24.37 -15.88
C ILE A 435 -6.01 24.48 -14.76
N GLY A 436 -4.75 24.74 -15.09
CA GLY A 436 -3.70 24.83 -14.09
C GLY A 436 -3.93 25.95 -13.07
N ILE A 437 -4.34 27.13 -13.53
CA ILE A 437 -4.65 28.30 -12.67
C ILE A 437 -6.02 28.14 -11.99
N GLY A 438 -6.95 27.40 -12.60
CA GLY A 438 -8.34 27.27 -12.17
C GLY A 438 -9.25 28.39 -12.64
N GLU A 439 -8.82 29.19 -13.61
CA GLU A 439 -9.58 30.29 -14.20
C GLU A 439 -9.95 29.94 -15.65
N MET A 440 -11.17 29.41 -15.83
CA MET A 440 -11.68 29.01 -17.14
C MET A 440 -11.93 30.21 -18.06
N PRO A 441 -11.75 30.06 -19.38
CA PRO A 441 -12.09 31.10 -20.35
C PRO A 441 -13.59 31.40 -20.37
N GLU A 442 -14.01 32.51 -20.97
CA GLU A 442 -15.45 32.83 -21.09
C GLU A 442 -16.16 31.94 -22.11
N LYS A 443 -15.46 31.55 -23.18
CA LYS A 443 -16.00 30.75 -24.27
C LYS A 443 -15.66 29.28 -24.07
N ALA A 444 -16.69 28.43 -24.09
CA ALA A 444 -16.53 26.98 -24.07
C ALA A 444 -15.78 26.49 -25.33
N PRO A 445 -14.88 25.50 -25.18
CA PRO A 445 -14.25 24.80 -26.30
C PRO A 445 -15.26 24.07 -27.21
N ASP A 446 -14.84 23.76 -28.44
CA ASP A 446 -15.65 23.01 -29.42
C ASP A 446 -15.49 21.49 -29.30
N ASP A 447 -14.29 21.03 -28.92
CA ASP A 447 -14.04 19.61 -28.65
C ASP A 447 -14.88 19.10 -27.47
N VAL A 448 -15.36 17.86 -27.58
CA VAL A 448 -16.31 17.26 -26.63
C VAL A 448 -15.67 17.03 -25.26
N MET A 449 -14.42 16.54 -25.23
CA MET A 449 -13.70 16.26 -23.99
C MET A 449 -13.21 17.57 -23.34
N GLU A 450 -12.68 18.49 -24.14
CA GLU A 450 -12.32 19.83 -23.66
C GLU A 450 -13.53 20.57 -23.08
N ARG A 451 -14.71 20.45 -23.72
CA ARG A 451 -15.95 21.04 -23.23
C ARG A 451 -16.42 20.39 -21.92
N ALA A 452 -16.31 19.07 -21.78
CA ALA A 452 -16.64 18.40 -20.51
C ALA A 452 -15.77 18.87 -19.35
N VAL A 453 -14.45 19.00 -19.58
CA VAL A 453 -13.53 19.61 -18.61
C VAL A 453 -13.97 21.05 -18.32
N PHE A 454 -14.16 21.87 -19.34
CA PHE A 454 -14.61 23.26 -19.18
C PHE A 454 -15.89 23.38 -18.32
N GLU A 455 -16.91 22.56 -18.61
CA GLU A 455 -18.16 22.54 -17.85
C GLU A 455 -17.95 22.11 -16.40
N ALA A 456 -17.09 21.13 -16.14
CA ALA A 456 -16.75 20.69 -14.78
C ALA A 456 -16.16 21.79 -13.90
N PHE A 457 -15.44 22.73 -14.53
CA PHE A 457 -14.81 23.85 -13.85
C PHE A 457 -15.72 25.09 -13.71
N THR A 458 -16.81 25.17 -14.48
CA THR A 458 -17.67 26.36 -14.56
C THR A 458 -19.10 26.12 -14.11
N THR A 459 -19.86 25.30 -14.83
CA THR A 459 -21.34 25.24 -14.75
C THR A 459 -21.88 23.94 -14.19
N ALA A 460 -21.10 22.86 -14.22
CA ALA A 460 -21.57 21.53 -13.84
C ALA A 460 -21.90 21.45 -12.36
N THR A 461 -23.04 20.84 -12.04
CA THR A 461 -23.41 20.52 -10.67
C THR A 461 -22.79 19.20 -10.24
N PRO A 462 -22.20 19.10 -9.04
CA PRO A 462 -21.65 17.85 -8.55
C PRO A 462 -22.76 16.79 -8.34
N ARG A 463 -22.40 15.52 -8.45
CA ARG A 463 -23.27 14.36 -8.20
C ARG A 463 -23.88 14.43 -6.79
N ALA A 464 -25.16 14.78 -6.70
CA ALA A 464 -25.83 15.03 -5.42
C ALA A 464 -25.85 13.82 -4.48
N ASP A 465 -25.92 12.61 -5.03
CA ASP A 465 -25.87 11.36 -4.28
C ASP A 465 -24.50 11.13 -3.62
N LEU A 466 -23.40 11.46 -4.32
CA LEU A 466 -22.04 11.33 -3.81
C LEU A 466 -21.73 12.38 -2.74
N ILE A 467 -22.23 13.61 -2.93
CA ILE A 467 -22.17 14.67 -1.91
C ILE A 467 -23.02 14.33 -0.69
N ALA A 468 -24.18 13.67 -0.87
CA ALA A 468 -24.97 13.20 0.25
C ALA A 468 -24.26 12.07 1.02
N GLY A 469 -23.53 11.19 0.33
CA GLY A 469 -22.72 10.13 0.92
C GLY A 469 -21.63 10.65 1.88
N THR A 470 -20.98 11.76 1.57
CA THR A 470 -19.94 12.32 2.46
C THR A 470 -20.49 12.81 3.79
N ARG A 471 -21.69 13.42 3.79
CA ARG A 471 -22.41 13.79 5.03
C ARG A 471 -22.78 12.57 5.88
N GLN A 472 -22.89 11.40 5.25
CA GLN A 472 -23.15 10.13 5.90
C GLN A 472 -21.87 9.39 6.29
N LYS A 473 -20.69 10.02 6.23
CA LYS A 473 -19.39 9.39 6.51
C LYS A 473 -19.05 8.23 5.56
N ARG A 474 -19.38 8.41 4.28
CA ARG A 474 -19.10 7.46 3.18
C ARG A 474 -18.20 8.09 2.12
N LEU A 475 -17.27 8.95 2.54
CA LEU A 475 -16.37 9.67 1.61
C LEU A 475 -15.50 8.72 0.81
N GLY A 476 -14.92 7.69 1.45
CA GLY A 476 -14.10 6.70 0.75
C GLY A 476 -14.90 5.97 -0.33
N GLU A 477 -16.15 5.60 -0.03
CA GLU A 477 -17.04 4.97 -1.00
C GLU A 477 -17.37 5.91 -2.17
N SER A 478 -17.66 7.18 -1.90
CA SER A 478 -17.87 8.19 -2.94
C SER A 478 -16.63 8.33 -3.84
N ILE A 479 -15.42 8.33 -3.28
CA ILE A 479 -14.19 8.39 -4.08
C ILE A 479 -14.03 7.13 -4.95
N LEU A 480 -14.32 5.94 -4.42
CA LEU A 480 -14.31 4.73 -5.23
C LEU A 480 -15.29 4.83 -6.41
N ILE A 481 -16.48 5.42 -6.24
CA ILE A 481 -17.43 5.65 -7.36
C ILE A 481 -16.85 6.64 -8.37
N LEU A 482 -16.20 7.70 -7.90
CA LEU A 482 -15.55 8.69 -8.77
C LEU A 482 -14.42 8.07 -9.59
N LEU A 483 -13.67 7.12 -9.04
CA LEU A 483 -12.62 6.41 -9.78
C LEU A 483 -13.17 5.60 -10.96
N ASP A 484 -14.34 4.98 -10.84
CA ASP A 484 -15.00 4.32 -11.97
C ASP A 484 -15.45 5.34 -13.02
N LEU A 485 -16.07 6.46 -12.62
CA LEU A 485 -16.47 7.51 -13.54
C LEU A 485 -15.27 8.15 -14.28
N LEU A 486 -14.12 8.27 -13.60
CA LEU A 486 -12.89 8.74 -14.21
C LEU A 486 -12.30 7.72 -15.19
N HIS A 487 -12.43 6.43 -14.91
CA HIS A 487 -12.05 5.38 -15.84
C HIS A 487 -12.90 5.45 -17.11
N ASP A 488 -14.23 5.56 -16.98
CA ASP A 488 -15.14 5.75 -18.11
C ASP A 488 -14.85 7.05 -18.88
N GLY A 489 -14.56 8.13 -18.14
CA GLY A 489 -14.18 9.42 -18.71
C GLY A 489 -12.88 9.39 -19.51
N ALA A 490 -11.85 8.71 -19.01
CA ALA A 490 -10.62 8.47 -19.75
C ALA A 490 -10.85 7.60 -20.99
N GLY A 491 -11.88 6.75 -20.99
CA GLY A 491 -12.34 5.97 -22.15
C GLY A 491 -13.20 6.76 -23.15
N GLY A 492 -13.41 8.07 -22.94
CA GLY A 492 -14.14 8.96 -23.85
C GLY A 492 -15.57 9.31 -23.42
N ASP A 493 -16.03 8.88 -22.24
CA ASP A 493 -17.32 9.34 -21.70
C ASP A 493 -17.18 10.75 -21.10
N ALA A 494 -17.40 11.76 -21.95
CA ALA A 494 -17.37 13.16 -21.59
C ALA A 494 -18.33 13.51 -20.43
N GLY A 495 -19.48 12.83 -20.32
CA GLY A 495 -20.44 13.05 -19.24
C GLY A 495 -19.91 12.55 -17.90
N ALA A 496 -19.38 11.32 -17.88
CA ALA A 496 -18.76 10.73 -16.70
C ALA A 496 -17.55 11.56 -16.22
N LEU A 497 -16.69 12.01 -17.15
CA LEU A 497 -15.56 12.88 -16.84
C LEU A 497 -16.02 14.19 -16.18
N ARG A 498 -16.98 14.89 -16.80
CA ARG A 498 -17.50 16.16 -16.29
C ARG A 498 -18.04 16.00 -14.86
N ASP A 499 -18.89 14.99 -14.67
CA ASP A 499 -19.55 14.75 -13.39
C ASP A 499 -18.53 14.34 -12.31
N ALA A 500 -17.51 13.55 -12.66
CA ALA A 500 -16.45 13.16 -11.76
C ALA A 500 -15.59 14.36 -11.32
N LEU A 501 -15.11 15.16 -12.27
CA LEU A 501 -14.30 16.35 -12.01
C LEU A 501 -15.06 17.38 -11.17
N ALA A 502 -16.31 17.70 -11.54
CA ALA A 502 -17.14 18.64 -10.77
C ALA A 502 -17.37 18.16 -9.33
N THR A 503 -17.55 16.85 -9.15
CA THR A 503 -17.76 16.27 -7.82
C THR A 503 -16.47 16.29 -6.98
N LEU A 504 -15.31 15.94 -7.55
CA LEU A 504 -14.02 16.03 -6.85
C LEU A 504 -13.76 17.45 -6.32
N ARG A 505 -14.01 18.47 -7.14
CA ARG A 505 -13.88 19.88 -6.74
C ARG A 505 -14.80 20.22 -5.58
N ALA A 506 -16.06 19.80 -5.64
CA ALA A 506 -17.02 20.01 -4.55
C ALA A 506 -16.65 19.28 -3.25
N LEU A 507 -15.82 18.23 -3.33
CA LEU A 507 -15.25 17.52 -2.18
C LEU A 507 -13.95 18.14 -1.65
N GLY A 508 -13.46 19.23 -2.24
CA GLY A 508 -12.22 19.88 -1.86
C GLY A 508 -10.95 19.25 -2.49
N LEU A 509 -11.12 18.32 -3.43
CA LEU A 509 -10.02 17.65 -4.15
C LEU A 509 -9.68 18.40 -5.45
N GLU A 510 -9.54 19.72 -5.36
CA GLU A 510 -9.31 20.62 -6.51
C GLU A 510 -8.00 20.28 -7.24
N ASP A 511 -6.90 20.06 -6.51
CA ASP A 511 -5.61 19.69 -7.10
C ASP A 511 -5.71 18.38 -7.90
N THR A 512 -6.37 17.37 -7.33
CA THR A 512 -6.61 16.10 -8.02
C THR A 512 -7.45 16.28 -9.28
N ALA A 513 -8.51 17.10 -9.21
CA ALA A 513 -9.36 17.39 -10.35
C ALA A 513 -8.60 18.09 -11.49
N ARG A 514 -7.73 19.06 -11.17
CA ARG A 514 -6.91 19.78 -12.16
C ARG A 514 -5.90 18.85 -12.82
N ARG A 515 -5.19 18.02 -12.04
CA ARG A 515 -4.24 17.03 -12.57
C ARG A 515 -4.93 16.02 -13.48
N LEU A 516 -6.11 15.52 -13.08
CA LEU A 516 -6.90 14.61 -13.90
C LEU A 516 -7.33 15.24 -15.22
N ALA A 517 -7.81 16.49 -15.17
CA ALA A 517 -8.19 17.23 -16.37
C ALA A 517 -6.99 17.43 -17.31
N LEU A 518 -5.84 17.86 -16.78
CA LEU A 518 -4.61 18.00 -17.57
C LEU A 518 -4.16 16.68 -18.18
N GLN A 519 -4.12 15.60 -17.39
CA GLN A 519 -3.72 14.28 -17.88
C GLN A 519 -4.69 13.72 -18.91
N THR A 520 -5.99 14.00 -18.79
CA THR A 520 -6.99 13.57 -19.80
C THR A 520 -6.76 14.25 -21.15
N LEU A 521 -6.33 15.51 -21.14
CA LEU A 521 -6.10 16.28 -22.37
C LEU A 521 -4.69 16.08 -22.95
N LEU A 522 -3.71 15.71 -22.12
CA LEU A 522 -2.30 15.59 -22.52
C LEU A 522 -1.86 14.15 -22.78
N LEU A 523 -2.44 13.16 -22.10
CA LEU A 523 -2.06 11.76 -22.28
C LEU A 523 -2.97 11.11 -23.32
N GLU A 524 -2.40 10.72 -24.44
CA GLU A 524 -3.07 9.83 -25.40
C GLU A 524 -3.22 8.44 -24.74
N ARG A 525 -4.45 8.06 -24.39
CA ARG A 525 -4.76 6.79 -23.71
C ARG A 525 -5.81 5.98 -24.46
#